data_AF-A0A2P2QT03-F1
#
_entry.id   AF-A0A2P2QT03-F1
#
_cell.length_a   1.000
_cell.length_b   1.000
_cell.length_c   1.000
_cell.angle_alpha   90.00
_cell.angle_beta   90.00
_cell.angle_gamma   90.00
#
_symmetry.space_group_name_H-M   'P 1'
#
loop_
_entity.id
_entity.type
_entity.pdbx_description
1 polymer ?
#
loop_
_entity_poly.entity_id
_entity_poly.type
_entity_poly.pdbx_seq_one_letter_code
_entity_poly.pdbx_strand_id
1 'polypeptide(L)'
;MALMPKLSALSLENNKFTGMIPTQYAIKAVVPGSGVSPFARLLLGGNYLFGPLPGPLTELKSGSVNVTLNDNCFYRCPVIFFFCQGGDQKSAVECKSFSPFIP
;
A
#
# COMPACT_ATOMS: atom_id res chain seq x y z
N MET A 1 -2.45 9.83 16.99
CA MET A 1 -2.97 8.96 15.92
C MET A 1 -4.27 8.35 16.41
N ALA A 2 -5.40 8.64 15.75
CA ALA A 2 -6.65 7.97 16.10
C ALA A 2 -6.52 6.47 15.74
N LEU A 3 -6.47 5.60 16.74
CA LEU A 3 -6.49 4.16 16.49
C LEU A 3 -7.91 3.76 16.10
N MET A 4 -8.06 3.15 14.93
CA MET A 4 -9.28 2.48 14.50
C MET A 4 -9.08 0.96 14.64
N PRO A 5 -9.14 0.41 15.88
CA PRO A 5 -8.75 -0.97 16.16
C PRO A 5 -9.65 -1.99 15.45
N LYS A 6 -10.90 -1.64 15.15
CA LYS A 6 -11.87 -2.52 14.47
C LYS A 6 -11.97 -2.28 12.96
N LEU A 7 -11.23 -1.32 12.40
CA LEU A 7 -11.25 -1.08 10.95
C LEU A 7 -10.62 -2.28 10.22
N SER A 8 -11.41 -3.06 9.50
CA SER A 8 -10.94 -4.24 8.76
C SER A 8 -10.76 -3.98 7.26
N ALA A 9 -11.35 -2.92 6.73
CA ALA A 9 -11.30 -2.56 5.33
C ALA A 9 -11.01 -1.06 5.18
N LEU A 10 -9.96 -0.73 4.44
CA LEU A 10 -9.63 0.62 4.04
C LEU A 10 -9.46 0.66 2.51
N SER A 11 -10.19 1.56 1.86
CA SER A 11 -10.02 1.86 0.44
C SER A 11 -9.85 3.36 0.29
N LEU A 12 -8.72 3.74 -0.28
CA LEU A 12 -8.32 5.12 -0.56
C LEU A 12 -7.82 5.23 -2.00
N GLU A 13 -8.28 4.34 -2.88
CA GLU A 13 -7.82 4.26 -4.27
C GLU A 13 -8.22 5.50 -5.07
N ASN A 14 -7.50 5.76 -6.16
CA ASN A 14 -7.82 6.80 -7.15
C ASN A 14 -7.93 8.20 -6.53
N ASN A 15 -6.96 8.53 -5.69
CA ASN A 15 -6.84 9.82 -5.02
C ASN A 15 -5.49 10.47 -5.36
N LYS A 16 -5.16 11.55 -4.65
CA LYS A 16 -3.87 12.26 -4.78
C LYS A 16 -3.03 12.15 -3.51
N PHE A 17 -3.18 11.06 -2.76
CA PHE A 17 -2.39 10.86 -1.53
C PHE A 17 -0.91 10.69 -1.87
N THR A 18 -0.06 11.24 -1.02
CA THR A 18 1.40 11.17 -1.15
C THR A 18 2.04 10.86 0.20
N GLY A 19 3.34 10.56 0.17
CA GLY A 19 4.10 10.06 1.32
C GLY A 19 4.29 8.54 1.26
N MET A 20 4.90 8.00 2.29
CA MET A 20 5.14 6.56 2.43
C MET A 20 3.93 5.86 3.07
N ILE A 21 3.70 4.59 2.71
CA ILE A 21 2.73 3.75 3.42
C ILE A 21 3.22 3.56 4.87
N PRO A 22 2.40 3.88 5.89
CA PRO A 22 2.78 3.61 7.26
C PRO A 22 2.98 2.12 7.52
N THR A 23 4.12 1.73 8.10
CA THR A 23 4.42 0.32 8.44
C THR A 23 3.33 -0.34 9.28
N GLN A 24 2.61 0.43 10.09
CA GLN A 24 1.51 -0.07 10.91
C GLN A 24 0.35 -0.67 10.09
N TYR A 25 0.13 -0.19 8.86
CA TYR A 25 -0.87 -0.79 7.97
C TYR A 25 -0.45 -2.18 7.52
N ALA A 26 0.84 -2.36 7.24
CA ALA A 26 1.42 -3.65 6.87
C ALA A 26 1.36 -4.64 8.04
N ILE A 27 1.74 -4.21 9.25
CA ILE A 27 1.67 -5.05 10.45
C ILE A 27 0.23 -5.50 10.69
N LYS A 28 -0.74 -4.59 10.59
CA LYS A 28 -2.16 -4.93 10.77
C LYS A 28 -2.72 -5.88 9.72
N ALA A 29 -2.13 -5.93 8.52
CA ALA A 29 -2.50 -6.91 7.49
C ALA A 29 -1.91 -8.31 7.75
N VAL A 30 -0.78 -8.41 8.46
CA VAL A 30 -0.04 -9.67 8.65
C VAL A 30 -0.28 -10.27 10.04
N VAL A 31 -0.04 -9.49 11.10
CA VAL A 31 -0.17 -9.92 12.50
C VAL A 31 -0.86 -8.81 13.30
N PRO A 32 -2.21 -8.80 13.38
CA PRO A 32 -2.90 -7.83 14.20
C PRO A 32 -2.57 -8.06 15.69
N GLY A 33 -2.35 -6.98 16.44
CA GLY A 33 -2.22 -7.05 17.89
C GLY A 33 -3.52 -7.50 18.58
N SER A 34 -3.42 -7.89 19.86
CA SER A 34 -4.60 -8.29 20.64
C SER A 34 -5.68 -7.20 20.64
N GLY A 35 -6.93 -7.60 20.40
CA GLY A 35 -8.08 -6.69 20.32
C GLY A 35 -8.22 -5.91 19.01
N VAL A 36 -7.25 -6.02 18.08
CA VAL A 36 -7.25 -5.36 16.76
C VAL A 36 -7.78 -6.32 15.70
N SER A 37 -8.69 -5.84 14.85
CA SER A 37 -9.12 -6.59 13.67
C SER A 37 -8.06 -6.49 12.58
N PRO A 38 -7.64 -7.60 11.94
CA PRO A 38 -6.72 -7.53 10.81
C PRO A 38 -7.34 -6.77 9.65
N PHE A 39 -6.49 -6.21 8.80
CA PHE A 39 -6.98 -5.77 7.50
C PHE A 39 -7.29 -6.98 6.62
N ALA A 40 -8.56 -7.09 6.23
CA ALA A 40 -9.01 -7.98 5.15
C ALA A 40 -8.90 -7.28 3.79
N ARG A 41 -8.92 -5.94 3.79
CA ARG A 41 -8.84 -5.10 2.59
C ARG A 41 -8.01 -3.84 2.86
N LEU A 42 -6.97 -3.65 2.06
CA LEU A 42 -6.13 -2.44 2.06
C LEU A 42 -5.88 -2.01 0.62
N LEU A 43 -6.74 -1.14 0.09
CA LEU A 43 -6.69 -0.73 -1.30
C LEU A 43 -6.17 0.70 -1.41
N LEU A 44 -4.97 0.85 -1.98
CA LEU A 44 -4.23 2.12 -2.05
C LEU A 44 -3.78 2.46 -3.48
N GLY A 45 -4.20 1.67 -4.48
CA GLY A 45 -3.87 1.89 -5.88
C GLY A 45 -4.31 3.24 -6.43
N GLY A 46 -3.64 3.74 -7.47
CA GLY A 46 -4.02 5.00 -8.12
C GLY A 46 -3.78 6.24 -7.27
N ASN A 47 -2.61 6.34 -6.65
CA ASN A 47 -2.20 7.48 -5.82
C ASN A 47 -0.76 7.92 -6.20
N TYR A 48 -0.15 8.79 -5.39
CA TYR A 48 1.24 9.24 -5.51
C TYR A 48 2.05 8.83 -4.28
N LEU A 49 1.73 7.65 -3.71
CA LEU A 49 2.49 7.07 -2.61
C LEU A 49 3.85 6.60 -3.13
N PHE A 50 4.90 6.78 -2.34
CA PHE A 50 6.27 6.50 -2.77
C PHE A 50 7.10 5.83 -1.67
N GLY A 51 8.32 5.45 -2.03
CA GLY A 51 9.25 4.77 -1.12
C GLY A 51 9.31 3.26 -1.35
N PRO A 52 9.93 2.52 -0.42
CA PRO A 52 9.97 1.06 -0.47
C PRO A 52 8.61 0.46 -0.10
N LEU A 53 8.33 -0.73 -0.63
CA LEU A 53 7.22 -1.55 -0.14
C LEU A 53 7.45 -1.89 1.35
N PRO A 54 6.45 -1.76 2.23
CA PRO A 54 6.59 -2.18 3.62
C PRO A 54 6.95 -3.67 3.72
N GLY A 55 8.07 -3.97 4.38
CA GLY A 55 8.60 -5.33 4.51
C GLY A 55 7.57 -6.40 4.92
N PRO A 56 6.69 -6.16 5.93
CA PRO A 56 5.70 -7.16 6.32
C PRO A 56 4.74 -7.56 5.20
N LEU A 57 4.42 -6.67 4.26
CA LEU A 57 3.54 -7.03 3.12
C LEU A 57 4.17 -8.10 2.24
N THR A 58 5.50 -8.18 2.16
CA THR A 58 6.20 -9.17 1.33
C THR A 58 6.03 -10.61 1.81
N GLU A 59 5.59 -10.79 3.06
CA GLU A 59 5.30 -12.10 3.67
C GLU A 59 3.86 -12.56 3.41
N LEU A 60 3.00 -11.69 2.86
CA LEU A 60 1.62 -12.04 2.55
C LEU A 60 1.56 -13.07 1.42
N LYS A 61 0.66 -14.04 1.59
CA LYS A 61 0.34 -15.03 0.56
C LYS A 61 -0.89 -14.58 -0.22
N SER A 62 -0.92 -14.85 -1.51
CA SER A 62 -2.11 -14.59 -2.34
C SER A 62 -3.35 -15.22 -1.69
N GLY A 63 -4.42 -14.42 -1.57
CA GLY A 63 -5.69 -14.85 -0.96
C GLY A 63 -5.80 -14.65 0.55
N SER A 64 -4.74 -14.26 1.27
CA SER A 64 -4.85 -13.95 2.71
C SER A 64 -5.51 -12.60 2.98
N VAL A 65 -5.17 -11.59 2.17
CA VAL A 65 -5.67 -10.21 2.29
C VAL A 65 -5.84 -9.63 0.88
N ASN A 66 -6.87 -8.81 0.66
CA ASN A 66 -7.01 -8.06 -0.58
C ASN A 66 -6.24 -6.73 -0.50
N VAL A 67 -5.13 -6.62 -1.23
CA VAL A 67 -4.25 -5.44 -1.23
C VAL A 67 -3.98 -4.98 -2.66
N THR A 68 -4.08 -3.68 -2.92
CA THR A 68 -3.74 -3.04 -4.21
C THR A 68 -2.75 -1.90 -4.00
N LEU A 69 -1.58 -2.00 -4.64
CA LEU A 69 -0.51 -0.98 -4.60
C LEU A 69 -0.05 -0.53 -6.01
N ASN A 70 -0.71 -1.00 -7.07
CA ASN A 70 -0.44 -0.59 -8.44
C ASN A 70 -0.75 0.92 -8.66
N ASP A 71 -0.28 1.48 -9.77
CA ASP A 71 -0.53 2.88 -10.14
C ASP A 71 -0.16 3.88 -9.02
N ASN A 72 1.02 3.70 -8.43
CA ASN A 72 1.64 4.59 -7.44
C ASN A 72 3.06 4.97 -7.89
N CYS A 73 3.86 5.57 -7.01
CA CYS A 73 5.24 6.00 -7.25
C CYS A 73 6.25 5.20 -6.41
N PHE A 74 6.00 3.90 -6.17
CA PHE A 74 6.95 3.05 -5.43
C PHE A 74 8.21 2.78 -6.25
N TYR A 75 9.36 2.65 -5.57
CA TYR A 75 10.64 2.41 -6.25
C TYR A 75 10.63 1.13 -7.08
N ARG A 76 9.96 0.10 -6.56
CA ARG A 76 9.72 -1.18 -7.21
C ARG A 76 8.41 -1.74 -6.69
N CYS A 77 7.58 -2.25 -7.60
CA CYS A 77 6.47 -3.14 -7.27
C CYS A 77 6.61 -4.42 -8.12
N PRO A 78 7.49 -5.36 -7.72
CA PRO A 78 7.75 -6.56 -8.51
C PRO A 78 6.52 -7.44 -8.68
N VAL A 79 6.34 -8.00 -9.87
CA VAL A 79 5.19 -8.86 -10.23
C VAL A 79 5.07 -10.14 -9.39
N ILE A 80 6.14 -10.55 -8.70
CA ILE A 80 6.12 -11.68 -7.76
C ILE A 80 5.17 -11.45 -6.58
N PHE A 81 4.92 -10.18 -6.23
CA PHE A 81 3.99 -9.83 -5.18
C PHE A 81 2.58 -9.64 -5.76
N PHE A 82 1.63 -10.46 -5.31
CA PHE A 82 0.27 -10.45 -5.82
C PHE A 82 -0.43 -9.08 -5.72
N PHE A 83 -0.05 -8.26 -4.73
CA PHE A 83 -0.64 -6.94 -4.49
C PHE A 83 -0.08 -5.84 -5.41
N CYS A 84 0.99 -6.13 -6.16
CA CYS A 84 1.39 -5.33 -7.32
C CYS A 84 0.55 -5.67 -8.56
N GLN A 85 -0.14 -6.82 -8.56
CA GLN A 85 -1.09 -7.28 -9.58
C GLN A 85 -0.57 -7.27 -11.03
N GLY A 86 0.75 -7.23 -11.24
CA GLY A 86 1.32 -7.01 -12.57
C GLY A 86 0.98 -5.65 -13.18
N GLY A 87 0.39 -4.74 -12.40
CA GLY A 87 0.07 -3.39 -12.83
C GLY A 87 1.29 -2.49 -12.74
N ASP A 88 1.46 -1.63 -13.75
CA ASP A 88 2.54 -0.66 -13.77
C ASP A 88 2.42 0.34 -12.62
N GLN A 89 3.56 0.75 -12.09
CA GLN A 89 3.65 1.99 -11.32
C GLN A 89 3.54 3.18 -12.29
N LYS A 90 3.15 4.34 -11.77
CA LYS A 90 3.18 5.58 -12.52
C LYS A 90 4.58 5.81 -13.09
N SER A 91 4.62 6.41 -14.27
CA SER A 91 5.91 6.74 -14.89
C SER A 91 6.69 7.70 -14.00
N ALA A 92 8.03 7.64 -14.05
CA ALA A 92 8.87 8.58 -13.31
C ALA A 92 8.57 10.05 -13.67
N VAL A 93 8.16 10.31 -14.92
CA VAL A 93 7.77 11.64 -15.38
C VAL A 93 6.50 12.11 -14.68
N GLU A 94 5.47 11.25 -14.62
CA GLU A 94 4.21 11.54 -13.93
C GLU A 94 4.44 11.78 -12.43
N CYS A 95 5.19 10.90 -11.76
CA CYS A 95 5.51 11.05 -10.33
C CYS A 95 6.24 12.35 -10.01
N LYS A 96 7.27 12.71 -10.79
CA LYS A 96 8.05 13.95 -10.59
C LYS A 96 7.26 15.21 -10.93
N SER A 97 6.33 15.12 -11.87
CA SER A 97 5.45 16.24 -12.22
C SER A 97 4.49 16.61 -11.09
N PHE A 98 4.12 15.65 -10.24
CA PHE A 98 3.23 15.88 -9.10
C PHE A 98 3.94 16.55 -7.93
N SER A 99 5.16 16.11 -7.60
CA SER A 99 5.98 16.73 -6.56
C SER A 99 7.46 16.42 -6.78
N PRO A 100 8.36 17.43 -6.68
CA PRO A 100 9.80 17.23 -6.85
C PRO A 100 10.45 16.37 -5.76
N PHE A 101 9.73 16.11 -4.65
CA PHE A 101 10.18 15.25 -3.56
C PHE A 101 9.87 13.76 -3.80
N ILE A 102 9.08 13.44 -4.82
CA ILE A 102 8.83 12.05 -5.22
C ILE A 102 10.00 11.61 -6.12
N PRO A 103 10.74 10.55 -5.75
CA PRO A 103 11.96 10.16 -6.46
C PRO A 103 11.79 9.75 -7.93
#